data_AF-A0A085NKW9-F1
#
_entry.id   AF-A0A085NKW9-F1
#
_cell.length_a   1.000
_cell.length_b   1.000
_cell.length_c   1.000
_cell.angle_alpha   90.00
_cell.angle_beta   90.00
_cell.angle_gamma   90.00
#
_symmetry.space_group_name_H-M   'P 1'
#
loop_
_entity.id
_entity.type
_entity.pdbx_description
1 polymer ?
#
loop_
_entity_poly.entity_id
_entity_poly.type
_entity_poly.pdbx_seq_one_letter_code
_entity_poly.pdbx_strand_id
1 'polypeptide(L)'
;MDEKLRPAVLRYHFKSRRSVKEAVSNISAAFSPGSVFKSTAGYWFKKFTSGCESLEDSPRTSRPSNFDSQELKELVDSDST
;
A
#
# COMPACT_ATOMS: atom_id res chain seq x y z
N MET A 1 1.00 15.54 2.13
CA MET A 1 0.35 14.85 0.99
C MET A 1 -0.53 13.74 1.54
N ASP A 2 -1.78 13.64 1.09
CA ASP A 2 -2.68 12.57 1.53
C ASP A 2 -2.20 11.19 1.10
N GLU A 3 -2.43 10.19 1.95
CA GLU A 3 -2.01 8.82 1.71
C GLU A 3 -2.56 8.25 0.40
N LYS A 4 -3.84 8.51 0.12
CA LYS A 4 -4.52 8.07 -1.10
C LYS A 4 -4.01 8.75 -2.37
N LEU A 5 -3.43 9.96 -2.24
CA LEU A 5 -2.90 10.70 -3.38
C LEU A 5 -1.49 10.25 -3.75
N ARG A 6 -0.71 9.68 -2.80
CA ARG A 6 0.68 9.23 -3.06
C ARG A 6 0.78 8.26 -4.25
N PRO A 7 -0.01 7.16 -4.31
CA PRO A 7 0.05 6.23 -5.43
C PRO A 7 -0.36 6.87 -6.75
N ALA A 8 -1.37 7.76 -6.74
CA ALA A 8 -1.88 8.43 -7.93
C ALA A 8 -0.82 9.31 -8.60
N VAL A 9 -0.12 10.14 -7.81
CA VAL A 9 0.95 11.01 -8.32
C VAL A 9 2.17 10.21 -8.76
N LEU A 10 2.51 9.13 -8.05
CA LEU A 10 3.57 8.21 -8.47
C LEU A 10 3.24 7.54 -9.81
N ARG A 11 1.97 7.16 -10.03
CA ARG A 11 1.51 6.61 -11.31
C ARG A 11 1.63 7.62 -12.44
N TYR A 12 1.28 8.88 -12.19
CA TYR A 12 1.46 9.97 -13.16
C TYR A 12 2.93 10.09 -13.59
N HIS A 13 3.87 10.12 -12.63
CA HIS A 13 5.30 10.18 -12.95
C HIS A 13 5.82 8.93 -13.68
N PHE A 14 5.32 7.75 -13.31
CA PHE A 14 5.64 6.50 -14.00
C PHE A 14 5.19 6.51 -15.47
N LYS A 15 3.93 6.91 -15.73
CA LYS A 15 3.39 7.05 -17.09
C LYS A 15 4.12 8.15 -17.89
N SER A 16 4.62 9.17 -17.19
CA SER A 16 5.50 10.22 -17.74
C SER A 16 6.95 9.76 -17.95
N ARG A 17 7.26 8.47 -17.80
CA ARG A 17 8.60 7.86 -17.98
C ARG A 17 9.70 8.48 -17.12
N ARG A 18 9.36 9.12 -16.00
CA ARG A 18 10.35 9.63 -15.05
C ARG A 18 10.94 8.50 -14.23
N SER A 19 12.17 8.68 -13.76
CA SER A 19 12.78 7.76 -12.81
C SER A 19 12.19 7.92 -11.41
N VAL A 20 12.40 6.91 -10.54
CA VAL A 20 12.02 6.98 -9.12
C VAL A 20 12.66 8.19 -8.42
N LYS A 21 13.93 8.49 -8.72
CA LYS A 21 14.66 9.60 -8.11
C LYS A 21 14.04 10.94 -8.49
N GLU A 22 13.72 11.13 -9.77
CA GLU A 22 13.05 12.34 -10.25
C GLU A 22 11.64 12.47 -9.69
N ALA A 23 10.87 11.38 -9.62
CA ALA A 23 9.53 11.39 -9.04
C ALA A 23 9.57 11.85 -7.56
N VAL A 24 10.48 11.27 -6.76
CA VAL A 24 10.66 11.68 -5.35
C VAL A 24 11.08 13.14 -5.25
N SER A 25 12.05 13.57 -6.06
CA SER A 25 12.51 14.97 -6.06
C SER A 25 11.37 15.93 -6.41
N ASN A 26 10.63 15.66 -7.49
CA ASN A 26 9.52 16.49 -7.94
C ASN A 26 8.39 16.55 -6.90
N ILE A 27 8.04 15.40 -6.30
CA ILE A 27 7.01 15.34 -5.25
C ILE A 27 7.48 16.11 -4.01
N SER A 28 8.73 15.96 -3.60
CA SER A 28 9.28 16.67 -2.44
C SER A 28 9.32 18.19 -2.65
N ALA A 29 9.58 18.64 -3.88
CA ALA A 29 9.56 20.05 -4.25
C ALA A 29 8.13 20.63 -4.30
N ALA A 30 7.12 19.82 -4.70
CA ALA A 30 5.74 20.29 -4.86
C ALA A 30 4.90 20.22 -3.58
N PHE A 31 5.07 19.18 -2.75
CA PHE A 31 4.17 18.91 -1.62
C PHE A 31 4.80 19.15 -0.25
N SER A 32 6.07 18.75 -0.08
CA SER A 32 6.94 19.00 1.08
C SER A 32 8.04 17.94 1.15
N PRO A 33 9.18 18.23 1.80
CA PRO A 33 10.17 17.22 2.16
C PRO A 33 9.51 16.09 2.97
N GLY A 34 9.84 14.83 2.65
CA GLY A 34 9.29 13.66 3.34
C GLY A 34 7.87 13.24 2.91
N SER A 35 7.25 13.93 1.94
CA SER A 35 5.94 13.51 1.41
C SER A 35 5.95 12.09 0.82
N VAL A 36 7.05 11.69 0.17
CA VAL A 36 7.26 10.34 -0.35
C VAL A 36 8.72 9.94 -0.15
N PHE A 37 8.94 8.72 0.37
CA PHE A 37 10.28 8.13 0.47
C PHE A 37 10.66 7.35 -0.79
N LYS A 38 11.97 7.21 -1.03
CA LYS A 38 12.49 6.44 -2.17
C LYS A 38 12.04 4.97 -2.13
N SER A 39 11.94 4.37 -0.95
CA SER A 39 11.44 3.01 -0.75
C SER A 39 9.98 2.87 -1.22
N THR A 40 9.12 3.78 -0.78
CA THR A 40 7.71 3.84 -1.18
C THR A 40 7.57 4.03 -2.70
N ALA A 41 8.28 5.00 -3.27
CA ALA A 41 8.25 5.24 -4.71
C ALA A 41 8.76 4.04 -5.51
N GLY A 42 9.82 3.36 -5.03
CA GLY A 42 10.35 2.15 -5.65
C GLY A 42 9.37 0.97 -5.63
N TYR A 43 8.68 0.76 -4.50
CA TYR A 43 7.63 -0.26 -4.38
C TYR A 43 6.51 -0.04 -5.41
N TRP A 44 5.99 1.19 -5.49
CA TRP A 44 4.92 1.53 -6.44
C TRP A 44 5.37 1.40 -7.89
N PHE A 45 6.57 1.86 -8.23
CA PHE A 45 7.11 1.71 -9.58
C PHE A 45 7.23 0.23 -9.97
N LYS A 46 7.72 -0.63 -9.06
CA LYS A 46 7.77 -2.08 -9.29
C LYS A 46 6.38 -2.67 -9.53
N LYS A 47 5.39 -2.24 -8.73
CA LYS A 47 3.98 -2.66 -8.89
C LYS A 47 3.38 -2.19 -10.23
N PHE A 48 3.68 -0.97 -10.67
CA PHE A 48 3.22 -0.47 -11.97
C PHE A 48 3.94 -1.17 -13.14
N THR A 49 5.21 -1.54 -12.99
CA THR A 49 5.92 -2.34 -14.01
C THR A 49 5.36 -3.75 -14.17
N SER A 50 4.76 -4.33 -13.13
CA SER A 50 4.10 -5.64 -13.23
C SER A 50 2.70 -5.57 -13.84
N GLY A 51 2.29 -4.42 -14.39
CA GLY A 51 0.97 -4.21 -15.00
C GLY A 51 -0.16 -4.00 -14.00
N CYS A 52 0.13 -3.93 -12.70
CA CYS A 52 -0.89 -3.65 -11.69
C CYS A 52 -1.18 -2.14 -11.66
N GLU A 53 -2.35 -1.74 -12.18
CA GLU A 53 -2.75 -0.33 -12.22
C GLU A 53 -3.52 0.14 -10.97
N SER A 54 -3.76 -0.77 -10.03
CA SER A 54 -4.47 -0.46 -8.78
C SER A 54 -3.65 0.52 -7.93
N LEU A 55 -4.33 1.53 -7.41
CA LEU A 55 -3.79 2.50 -6.44
C LEU A 55 -4.03 2.06 -4.99
N GLU A 56 -4.81 1.01 -4.79
CA GLU A 56 -5.04 0.40 -3.49
C GLU A 56 -3.84 -0.47 -3.11
N ASP A 57 -3.51 -0.49 -1.83
CA ASP A 57 -2.55 -1.45 -1.30
C ASP A 57 -3.09 -2.87 -1.48
N SER A 58 -2.18 -3.82 -1.67
CA SER A 58 -2.59 -5.22 -1.66
C SER A 58 -3.18 -5.53 -0.28
N PRO A 59 -4.24 -6.35 -0.20
CA PRO A 59 -4.79 -6.77 1.08
C PRO A 59 -3.64 -7.29 1.94
N ARG A 60 -3.53 -6.75 3.16
CA ARG A 60 -2.49 -7.19 4.09
C ARG A 60 -2.68 -8.66 4.31
N THR A 61 -1.64 -9.45 4.03
CA THR A 61 -1.63 -10.86 4.41
C THR A 61 -1.60 -10.88 5.93
N SER A 62 -2.77 -10.99 6.55
CA SER A 62 -2.89 -11.19 7.98
C SER A 62 -2.09 -12.43 8.35
N ARG A 63 -1.53 -12.45 9.57
CA ARG A 63 -1.03 -13.71 10.12
C ARG A 63 -2.19 -14.71 10.07
N PRO A 64 -2.02 -15.89 9.47
CA PRO A 64 -3.08 -16.89 9.48
C PRO A 64 -3.47 -17.16 10.93
N SER A 65 -4.75 -16.95 11.25
CA SER A 65 -5.28 -17.36 12.56
C SER A 65 -5.20 -18.88 12.63
N ASN A 66 -4.62 -19.41 13.72
CA ASN A 66 -4.57 -20.85 13.94
C ASN A 66 -5.92 -21.39 14.47
N PHE A 67 -6.79 -20.50 14.94
CA PHE A 67 -8.08 -20.85 15.52
C PHE A 67 -9.21 -20.49 14.58
N ASP A 68 -10.12 -21.43 14.37
CA ASP A 68 -11.39 -21.17 13.70
C ASP A 68 -12.29 -20.36 14.63
N SER A 69 -12.77 -19.22 14.14
CA SER A 69 -13.71 -18.37 14.85
C SER A 69 -15.03 -19.07 15.18
N GLN A 70 -15.40 -20.11 14.41
CA GLN A 70 -16.61 -20.88 14.67
C GLN A 70 -16.43 -21.83 15.87
N GLU A 71 -15.30 -22.53 15.95
CA GLU A 71 -14.97 -23.39 17.10
C GLU A 71 -14.89 -22.59 18.42
N LEU A 72 -14.31 -21.39 18.38
CA LEU A 72 -14.24 -20.53 19.56
C LEU A 72 -15.63 -20.05 20.01
N LYS A 73 -16.54 -19.85 19.06
CA LYS A 73 -17.91 -19.43 19.37
C LYS A 73 -18.69 -20.57 20.02
N GLU A 74 -18.56 -21.79 19.49
CA GLU A 74 -19.20 -22.99 20.05
C GLU A 74 -18.73 -23.30 21.47
N LEU A 75 -17.44 -23.11 21.77
CA LEU A 75 -16.90 -23.30 23.12
C LEU A 75 -17.49 -22.29 24.13
N VAL A 76 -17.65 -21.02 23.75
CA VAL A 76 -18.19 -19.97 24.62
C VAL A 76 -19.68 -20.19 24.92
N ASP A 77 -20.43 -20.64 23.92
CA ASP A 77 -21.87 -20.90 24.06
C ASP A 77 -22.11 -22.17 24.90
N SER A 78 -21.18 -23.14 24.87
CA SER A 78 -21.26 -24.37 25.66
C SER A 78 -20.92 -24.18 27.14
N ASP A 79 -20.02 -23.24 27.48
CA ASP A 79 -19.62 -22.94 28.87
C ASP A 79 -20.64 -22.05 29.62
N SER A 80 -21.67 -21.59 28.92
CA SER A 80 -22.76 -20.76 29.49
C SER A 80 -24.03 -21.57 29.85
N THR A 81 -23.96 -22.90 29.87
CA THR A 81 -25.06 -23.82 30.25
C THR A 81 -24.74 -24.54 31.55
#